data_AF-A0AAD5WVZ0-F1
#
_entry.id   AF-A0AAD5WVZ0-F1
#
_cell.length_a   1.000
_cell.length_b   1.000
_cell.length_c   1.000
_cell.angle_alpha   90.00
_cell.angle_beta   90.00
_cell.angle_gamma   90.00
#
_symmetry.space_group_name_H-M   'P 1'
#
loop_
_entity.id
_entity.type
_entity.pdbx_description
1 polymer ?
#
loop_
_entity_poly.entity_id
_entity_poly.type
_entity_poly.pdbx_seq_one_letter_code
_entity_poly.pdbx_strand_id
1 'polypeptide(L)'
;MASMRIRHGDGKKEVGTWWVMETAGGALEPSTFCEHPIDNGQPGNFEPRRKPQAQIEASDHGLAMTRGRYMKASHLHQTVSELVAGGHSKDTPVWHHVLHSIPPSEMLVRTRPVQLQETPPRRLSPKDTYKPQHLVYEEDALRRRFYADHPWELARPRVIAERHGTDARYYDWSNGLRQPGLPLCGESVVQRQMWLMHNYAPPAPPEAEGDASSSDVEAQGESLVESKPSEPRRLNQAAAYDMARKEFYALRQREEVEVRIQREESRMVGGTFGHSQLEAGEMLEDRAYATWVKWARKNVENIKVEREARASSNVVVDDEVPEDASTNPEEFLKGKFGDNGEAKREGQKVGKGPGQGTPTSATSAVGL
;
A
#
# COMPACT_ATOMS: atom_id res chain seq x y z
N MET A 1 84.62 3.27 -7.83
CA MET A 1 84.71 1.89 -8.36
C MET A 1 83.34 1.51 -8.93
N ALA A 2 83.28 0.81 -10.07
CA ALA A 2 82.09 0.24 -10.75
C ALA A 2 80.86 1.18 -10.99
N SER A 3 80.44 1.52 -12.22
CA SER A 3 79.78 0.69 -13.26
C SER A 3 78.35 0.23 -12.85
N MET A 4 77.28 0.26 -13.66
CA MET A 4 77.23 0.12 -15.13
C MET A 4 75.87 0.53 -15.78
N ARG A 5 75.94 1.05 -17.02
CA ARG A 5 74.98 1.05 -18.16
C ARG A 5 73.53 1.61 -18.09
N ILE A 6 73.28 2.44 -19.11
CA ILE A 6 72.00 2.86 -19.71
C ILE A 6 71.47 1.80 -20.70
N ARG A 7 70.15 1.68 -20.86
CA ARG A 7 69.47 1.54 -22.17
C ARG A 7 68.07 2.19 -22.14
N HIS A 8 67.68 2.79 -23.28
CA HIS A 8 66.41 3.50 -23.50
C HIS A 8 65.23 2.56 -23.79
N GLY A 9 64.02 3.08 -23.61
CA GLY A 9 62.78 2.60 -24.23
C GLY A 9 61.81 3.77 -24.42
N ASP A 10 61.44 4.07 -25.67
CA ASP A 10 60.59 5.21 -26.02
C ASP A 10 59.10 4.95 -25.83
N GLY A 11 58.33 6.00 -25.54
CA GLY A 11 56.86 5.97 -25.45
C GLY A 11 56.29 7.39 -25.39
N LYS A 12 55.85 7.92 -26.54
CA LYS A 12 55.42 9.31 -26.68
C LYS A 12 54.14 9.61 -25.89
N LYS A 13 54.08 10.84 -25.36
CA LYS A 13 52.87 11.48 -24.82
C LYS A 13 52.22 12.31 -25.94
N GLU A 14 50.90 12.27 -26.06
CA GLU A 14 50.14 13.31 -26.74
C GLU A 14 49.06 13.86 -25.81
N VAL A 15 48.91 15.18 -25.83
CA VAL A 15 48.02 15.94 -24.95
C VAL A 15 46.94 16.56 -25.83
N GLY A 16 45.69 16.17 -25.62
CA GLY A 16 44.55 16.66 -26.40
C GLY A 16 44.38 18.17 -26.26
N THR A 17 44.58 18.89 -27.35
CA THR A 17 44.33 20.34 -27.44
C THR A 17 42.94 20.58 -27.97
N TRP A 18 42.16 21.43 -27.29
CA TRP A 18 40.81 21.80 -27.71
C TRP A 18 40.87 22.77 -28.89
N TRP A 19 40.07 22.50 -29.93
CA TRP A 19 39.77 23.46 -30.99
C TRP A 19 38.28 23.70 -31.08
N VAL A 20 37.91 24.98 -31.09
CA VAL A 20 36.59 25.46 -31.50
C VAL A 20 36.68 25.79 -32.99
N MET A 21 35.73 25.29 -33.79
CA MET A 21 35.38 25.90 -35.06
C MET A 21 33.88 25.86 -35.28
N GLU A 22 33.42 26.90 -35.97
CA GLU A 22 32.04 27.27 -36.21
C GLU A 22 31.68 27.02 -37.70
N THR A 23 30.39 27.15 -38.02
CA THR A 23 29.79 27.40 -39.35
C THR A 23 29.20 26.24 -40.17
N ALA A 24 28.20 26.65 -40.96
CA ALA A 24 27.53 26.01 -42.10
C ALA A 24 26.44 24.97 -41.78
N GLY A 25 25.19 25.33 -42.09
CA GLY A 25 24.05 24.43 -42.07
C GLY A 25 23.94 23.61 -43.35
N GLY A 26 23.31 22.44 -43.23
CA GLY A 26 22.88 21.57 -44.32
C GLY A 26 21.65 20.79 -43.87
N ALA A 27 20.61 20.76 -44.70
CA ALA A 27 19.34 20.12 -44.35
C ALA A 27 19.50 18.59 -44.23
N LEU A 28 18.81 17.99 -43.26
CA LEU A 28 18.71 16.55 -43.10
C LEU A 28 17.25 16.12 -43.22
N GLU A 29 16.98 15.33 -44.26
CA GLU A 29 15.74 14.59 -44.48
C GLU A 29 15.44 13.66 -43.28
N PRO A 30 14.18 13.49 -42.86
CA PRO A 30 13.82 12.50 -41.84
C PRO A 30 13.94 11.08 -42.43
N SER A 31 14.92 10.31 -41.96
CA SER A 31 15.09 8.92 -42.40
C SER A 31 13.87 8.07 -42.03
N THR A 32 13.31 7.40 -43.02
CA THR A 32 12.18 6.47 -42.88
C THR A 32 12.50 5.36 -41.87
N PHE A 33 11.79 5.35 -40.75
CA PHE A 33 11.79 4.23 -39.81
C PHE A 33 11.07 3.04 -40.47
N CYS A 34 11.78 1.95 -40.73
CA CYS A 34 11.22 0.78 -41.40
C CYS A 34 10.27 0.02 -40.47
N GLU A 35 8.96 0.17 -40.70
CA GLU A 35 7.95 -0.73 -40.14
C GLU A 35 8.06 -2.10 -40.83
N HIS A 36 8.36 -3.15 -40.06
CA HIS A 36 8.23 -4.52 -40.52
C HIS A 36 6.78 -5.01 -40.33
N PRO A 37 6.14 -5.62 -41.36
CA PRO A 37 4.80 -6.18 -41.20
C PRO A 37 4.78 -7.31 -40.17
N ILE A 38 3.82 -7.25 -39.24
CA ILE A 38 3.53 -8.36 -38.32
C ILE A 38 2.71 -9.39 -39.10
N ASP A 39 3.35 -10.50 -39.47
CA ASP A 39 2.70 -11.64 -40.12
C ASP A 39 1.89 -12.46 -39.10
N ASN A 40 0.56 -12.49 -39.27
CA ASN A 40 -0.35 -13.23 -38.38
C ASN A 40 -0.47 -14.70 -38.82
N GLY A 41 0.60 -15.46 -38.59
CA GLY A 41 0.62 -16.92 -38.78
C GLY A 41 -0.34 -17.67 -37.84
N GLN A 42 -1.04 -18.66 -38.37
CA GLN A 42 -2.01 -19.49 -37.62
C GLN A 42 -1.36 -20.26 -36.45
N PRO A 43 -2.13 -20.59 -35.38
CA PRO A 43 -1.60 -21.34 -34.25
C PRO A 43 -1.30 -22.80 -34.61
N GLY A 44 -0.04 -23.08 -34.92
CA GLY A 44 0.47 -24.44 -35.09
C GLY A 44 0.43 -25.22 -33.76
N ASN A 45 -0.16 -26.41 -33.80
CA ASN A 45 -0.32 -27.29 -32.63
C ASN A 45 1.05 -27.77 -32.10
N PHE A 46 1.56 -27.12 -31.06
CA PHE A 46 2.87 -27.41 -30.49
C PHE A 46 2.79 -28.60 -29.51
N GLU A 47 2.94 -29.83 -30.02
CA GLU A 47 3.09 -31.01 -29.16
C GLU A 47 4.34 -30.87 -28.27
N PRO A 48 4.22 -30.98 -26.94
CA PRO A 48 5.39 -30.89 -26.07
C PRO A 48 6.26 -32.14 -26.25
N ARG A 49 7.52 -31.94 -26.70
CA ARG A 49 8.54 -32.99 -26.74
C ARG A 49 8.60 -33.73 -25.40
N ARG A 50 8.15 -34.99 -25.39
CA ARG A 50 8.29 -35.88 -24.23
C ARG A 50 9.77 -36.03 -23.90
N LYS A 51 10.18 -35.65 -22.69
CA LYS A 51 11.52 -35.95 -22.17
C LYS A 51 11.69 -37.47 -22.07
N PRO A 52 12.88 -38.04 -22.36
CA PRO A 52 13.10 -39.46 -22.13
C PRO A 52 12.91 -39.78 -20.64
N GLN A 53 12.03 -40.73 -20.37
CA GLN A 53 11.59 -41.09 -19.05
C GLN A 53 12.61 -42.05 -18.43
N ALA A 54 13.64 -41.49 -17.77
CA ALA A 54 14.59 -42.28 -17.02
C ALA A 54 13.87 -43.04 -15.90
N GLN A 55 13.77 -44.36 -16.03
CA GLN A 55 13.25 -45.23 -14.99
C GLN A 55 14.26 -45.26 -13.84
N ILE A 56 14.02 -44.45 -12.81
CA ILE A 56 14.61 -44.65 -11.49
C ILE A 56 13.70 -45.63 -10.78
N GLU A 57 14.15 -46.87 -10.63
CA GLU A 57 13.43 -47.90 -9.91
C GLU A 57 13.32 -47.50 -8.43
N ALA A 58 12.10 -47.22 -7.98
CA ALA A 58 11.83 -46.90 -6.59
C ALA A 58 11.73 -48.20 -5.78
N SER A 59 12.85 -48.67 -5.23
CA SER A 59 12.85 -49.71 -4.21
C SER A 59 12.13 -49.20 -2.95
N ASP A 60 11.03 -49.85 -2.61
CA ASP A 60 10.02 -49.38 -1.66
C ASP A 60 10.35 -49.76 -0.21
N HIS A 61 10.77 -48.79 0.60
CA HIS A 61 10.90 -48.94 2.05
C HIS A 61 10.59 -47.64 2.82
N GLY A 62 9.41 -47.59 3.44
CA GLY A 62 9.19 -46.96 4.75
C GLY A 62 9.01 -45.43 4.81
N LEU A 63 7.84 -45.01 5.29
CA LEU A 63 7.49 -43.66 5.75
C LEU A 63 7.71 -42.51 4.74
N ALA A 64 6.65 -42.18 4.00
CA ALA A 64 6.50 -40.89 3.33
C ALA A 64 6.25 -39.73 4.32
N MET A 65 7.21 -39.44 5.20
CA MET A 65 7.21 -38.20 5.97
C MET A 65 7.75 -37.05 5.11
N THR A 66 6.98 -35.96 5.03
CA THR A 66 7.30 -34.63 4.47
C THR A 66 8.66 -34.48 3.76
N ARG A 67 8.67 -34.59 2.43
CA ARG A 67 9.86 -34.46 1.57
C ARG A 67 10.41 -33.03 1.49
N GLY A 68 10.93 -32.50 2.59
CA GLY A 68 11.85 -31.36 2.56
C GLY A 68 13.20 -31.79 1.97
N ARG A 69 13.77 -31.01 1.05
CA ARG A 69 15.14 -31.27 0.56
C ARG A 69 16.12 -30.86 1.65
N TYR A 70 16.98 -31.78 2.07
CA TYR A 70 18.02 -31.49 3.05
C TYR A 70 19.16 -30.69 2.40
N MET A 71 19.34 -29.44 2.80
CA MET A 71 20.33 -28.51 2.25
C MET A 71 21.42 -28.22 3.27
N LYS A 72 22.69 -28.54 2.96
CA LYS A 72 23.87 -28.26 3.80
C LYS A 72 24.51 -26.88 3.51
N ALA A 73 23.70 -25.84 3.30
CA ALA A 73 24.19 -24.54 2.80
C ALA A 73 25.22 -23.86 3.75
N SER A 74 25.00 -23.90 5.06
CA SER A 74 25.91 -23.34 6.07
C SER A 74 27.24 -24.11 6.19
N HIS A 75 27.25 -25.40 5.85
CA HIS A 75 28.43 -26.26 5.93
C HIS A 75 29.25 -26.26 4.63
N LEU A 76 28.90 -25.43 3.64
CA LEU A 76 29.52 -25.43 2.32
C LEU A 76 31.03 -25.16 2.33
N HIS A 77 31.52 -24.28 3.22
CA HIS A 77 32.97 -24.11 3.45
C HIS A 77 33.61 -25.42 3.94
N GLN A 78 33.00 -26.10 4.93
CA GLN A 78 33.51 -27.36 5.47
C GLN A 78 33.58 -28.43 4.38
N THR A 79 32.48 -28.65 3.64
CA THR A 79 32.45 -29.68 2.58
C THR A 79 33.43 -29.40 1.44
N VAL A 80 33.68 -28.13 1.08
CA VAL A 80 34.70 -27.80 0.07
C VAL A 80 36.12 -27.92 0.61
N SER A 81 36.37 -27.54 1.88
CA SER A 81 37.66 -27.78 2.52
C SER A 81 38.00 -29.28 2.61
N GLU A 82 37.00 -30.14 2.87
CA GLU A 82 37.10 -31.60 2.84
C GLU A 82 37.40 -32.13 1.43
N LEU A 83 36.71 -31.63 0.40
CA LEU A 83 36.92 -32.05 -0.99
C LEU A 83 38.31 -31.66 -1.54
N VAL A 84 38.81 -30.48 -1.16
CA VAL A 84 40.16 -30.02 -1.53
C VAL A 84 41.22 -30.81 -0.75
N ALA A 85 41.07 -30.97 0.58
CA ALA A 85 42.00 -31.74 1.39
C ALA A 85 42.05 -33.23 0.99
N GLY A 86 40.92 -33.79 0.58
CA GLY A 86 40.83 -35.15 0.02
C GLY A 86 41.28 -35.27 -1.44
N GLY A 87 41.81 -34.22 -2.07
CA GLY A 87 42.31 -34.24 -3.46
C GLY A 87 41.25 -34.45 -4.55
N HIS A 88 39.95 -34.33 -4.22
CA HIS A 88 38.85 -34.50 -5.17
C HIS A 88 38.63 -33.25 -6.03
N SER A 89 39.01 -32.07 -5.53
CA SER A 89 39.15 -30.84 -6.33
C SER A 89 40.61 -30.41 -6.38
N LYS A 90 41.13 -30.15 -7.58
CA LYS A 90 42.50 -29.64 -7.78
C LYS A 90 42.61 -28.15 -7.47
N ASP A 91 41.59 -27.40 -7.87
CA ASP A 91 41.52 -25.96 -7.68
C ASP A 91 40.61 -25.64 -6.50
N THR A 92 41.07 -24.75 -5.62
CA THR A 92 40.23 -24.20 -4.55
C THR A 92 39.35 -23.09 -5.14
N PRO A 93 38.02 -23.09 -4.95
CA PRO A 93 37.18 -22.02 -5.44
C PRO A 93 37.59 -20.64 -4.90
N VAL A 94 37.63 -19.62 -5.75
CA VAL A 94 38.11 -18.27 -5.39
C VAL A 94 37.39 -17.63 -4.19
N TRP A 95 36.13 -18.00 -3.94
CA TRP A 95 35.33 -17.51 -2.81
C TRP A 95 35.61 -18.25 -1.48
N HIS A 96 36.32 -19.39 -1.49
CA HIS A 96 36.51 -20.25 -0.31
C HIS A 96 37.23 -19.51 0.82
N HIS A 97 38.31 -18.80 0.47
CA HIS A 97 39.03 -17.90 1.39
C HIS A 97 38.11 -16.83 2.01
N VAL A 98 37.18 -16.27 1.23
CA VAL A 98 36.24 -15.24 1.70
C VAL A 98 35.27 -15.82 2.73
N LEU A 99 34.70 -17.00 2.48
CA LEU A 99 33.86 -17.70 3.47
C LEU A 99 34.62 -18.15 4.73
N HIS A 100 35.94 -18.36 4.64
CA HIS A 100 36.77 -18.59 5.82
C HIS A 100 36.86 -17.33 6.68
N SER A 101 37.06 -16.16 6.05
CA SER A 101 37.16 -14.87 6.74
C SER A 101 35.83 -14.33 7.26
N ILE A 102 34.71 -14.74 6.67
CA ILE A 102 33.34 -14.32 7.03
C ILE A 102 32.49 -15.57 7.23
N PRO A 103 32.49 -16.18 8.44
CA PRO A 103 31.67 -17.36 8.71
C PRO A 103 30.18 -17.01 8.63
N PRO A 104 29.31 -17.96 8.24
CA PRO A 104 27.86 -17.75 8.20
C PRO A 104 27.31 -17.52 9.61
N SER A 105 26.29 -16.66 9.71
CA SER A 105 25.60 -16.41 10.98
C SER A 105 24.82 -17.62 11.47
N GLU A 106 24.50 -17.65 12.78
CA GLU A 106 23.59 -18.65 13.34
C GLU A 106 22.22 -18.61 12.63
N MET A 107 21.71 -19.79 12.24
CA MET A 107 20.44 -19.97 11.54
C MET A 107 19.52 -20.89 12.34
N LEU A 108 18.22 -20.86 12.05
CA LEU A 108 17.20 -21.78 12.59
C LEU A 108 16.90 -21.67 14.11
N VAL A 109 17.55 -20.77 14.84
CA VAL A 109 17.19 -20.44 16.23
C VAL A 109 16.01 -19.47 16.28
N ARG A 110 15.00 -19.79 17.10
CA ARG A 110 13.87 -18.89 17.39
C ARG A 110 14.20 -18.05 18.62
N THR A 111 14.61 -16.81 18.41
CA THR A 111 14.83 -15.84 19.49
C THR A 111 13.50 -15.25 20.00
N ARG A 112 13.47 -14.78 21.25
CA ARG A 112 12.33 -14.01 21.77
C ARG A 112 12.37 -12.60 21.16
N PRO A 113 11.28 -12.11 20.52
CA PRO A 113 11.25 -10.78 19.94
C PRO A 113 11.18 -9.69 21.02
N VAL A 114 11.56 -8.47 20.64
CA VAL A 114 11.41 -7.27 21.46
C VAL A 114 9.93 -7.07 21.81
N GLN A 115 9.66 -6.74 23.07
CA GLN A 115 8.31 -6.37 23.52
C GLN A 115 8.19 -4.84 23.46
N LEU A 116 7.37 -4.34 22.53
CA LEU A 116 7.04 -2.92 22.41
C LEU A 116 5.77 -2.57 23.21
N GLN A 117 4.91 -3.55 23.44
CA GLN A 117 3.69 -3.41 24.22
C GLN A 117 3.72 -4.34 25.44
N GLU A 118 3.31 -3.78 26.59
CA GLU A 118 3.15 -4.53 27.82
C GLU A 118 2.01 -5.56 27.68
N THR A 119 2.35 -6.83 27.77
CA THR A 119 1.35 -7.91 27.81
C THR A 119 0.78 -8.01 29.23
N PRO A 120 -0.55 -8.05 29.42
CA PRO A 120 -1.13 -8.10 30.76
C PRO A 120 -0.67 -9.36 31.52
N PRO A 121 -0.30 -9.27 32.81
CA PRO A 121 0.46 -10.30 33.53
C PRO A 121 -0.30 -11.60 33.85
N ARG A 122 -1.53 -11.76 33.33
CA ARG A 122 -2.54 -12.71 33.81
C ARG A 122 -2.48 -14.13 33.20
N ARG A 123 -1.35 -14.55 32.61
CA ARG A 123 -1.23 -15.86 31.93
C ARG A 123 -0.04 -16.66 32.46
N LEU A 124 -0.33 -17.74 33.19
CA LEU A 124 0.66 -18.70 33.72
C LEU A 124 1.46 -19.44 32.63
N SER A 125 0.89 -19.55 31.42
CA SER A 125 1.56 -20.11 30.25
C SER A 125 1.16 -19.29 29.01
N PRO A 126 1.99 -18.32 28.59
CA PRO A 126 1.72 -17.54 27.38
C PRO A 126 1.99 -18.37 26.13
N LYS A 127 1.03 -18.39 25.20
CA LYS A 127 1.25 -18.85 23.82
C LYS A 127 1.98 -17.74 23.04
N ASP A 128 2.51 -18.07 21.87
CA ASP A 128 3.12 -17.13 20.92
C ASP A 128 4.36 -16.35 21.44
N THR A 129 5.12 -16.86 22.43
CA THR A 129 6.32 -16.18 22.99
C THR A 129 7.40 -15.84 21.97
N TYR A 130 7.49 -16.59 20.86
CA TYR A 130 8.46 -16.40 19.78
C TYR A 130 7.88 -15.64 18.57
N LYS A 131 6.66 -15.12 18.68
CA LYS A 131 5.97 -14.39 17.61
C LYS A 131 6.15 -12.88 17.82
N PRO A 132 6.63 -12.12 16.82
CA PRO A 132 6.71 -10.67 16.92
C PRO A 132 5.36 -10.04 17.29
N GLN A 133 5.39 -9.02 18.14
CA GLN A 133 4.19 -8.23 18.47
C GLN A 133 3.76 -7.38 17.26
N HIS A 134 2.46 -7.07 17.19
CA HIS A 134 1.95 -6.12 16.21
C HIS A 134 2.33 -4.69 16.62
N LEU A 135 2.90 -3.92 15.70
CA LEU A 135 3.21 -2.50 15.94
C LEU A 135 1.90 -1.70 15.89
N VAL A 136 1.57 -0.96 16.95
CA VAL A 136 0.44 -0.03 16.99
C VAL A 136 0.93 1.24 17.65
N TYR A 137 0.64 2.37 17.02
CA TYR A 137 1.03 3.71 17.47
C TYR A 137 -0.21 4.54 17.87
N GLU A 138 -0.02 5.61 18.62
CA GLU A 138 -1.12 6.47 19.08
C GLU A 138 -1.78 7.20 17.89
N GLU A 139 -0.95 7.58 16.92
CA GLU A 139 -1.30 8.17 15.63
C GLU A 139 -2.27 7.31 14.83
N ASP A 140 -2.24 5.97 14.98
CA ASP A 140 -3.14 5.09 14.25
C ASP A 140 -4.61 5.28 14.67
N ALA A 141 -4.86 5.68 15.91
CA ALA A 141 -6.21 6.06 16.36
C ALA A 141 -6.63 7.43 15.79
N LEU A 142 -5.68 8.39 15.72
CA LEU A 142 -5.93 9.72 15.18
C LEU A 142 -6.19 9.69 13.66
N ARG A 143 -5.38 8.94 12.91
CA ARG A 143 -5.57 8.69 11.46
C ARG A 143 -6.95 8.12 11.18
N ARG A 144 -7.36 7.08 11.92
CA ARG A 144 -8.69 6.45 11.78
C ARG A 144 -9.83 7.46 11.98
N ARG A 145 -9.72 8.31 13.01
CA ARG A 145 -10.71 9.37 13.24
C ARG A 145 -10.72 10.42 12.11
N PHE A 146 -9.55 10.94 11.74
CA PHE A 146 -9.45 11.99 10.72
C PHE A 146 -10.01 11.55 9.37
N TYR A 147 -9.68 10.35 8.89
CA TYR A 147 -10.16 9.85 7.60
C TYR A 147 -11.62 9.34 7.63
N ALA A 148 -12.17 9.02 8.80
CA ALA A 148 -13.61 8.80 8.96
C ALA A 148 -14.39 10.12 8.86
N ASP A 149 -13.89 11.19 9.49
CA ASP A 149 -14.47 12.53 9.40
C ASP A 149 -14.30 13.15 8.00
N HIS A 150 -13.25 12.79 7.26
CA HIS A 150 -12.91 13.35 5.93
C HIS A 150 -12.67 12.26 4.86
N PRO A 151 -13.70 11.53 4.41
CA PRO A 151 -13.52 10.46 3.42
C PRO A 151 -12.87 10.93 2.11
N TRP A 152 -13.20 12.14 1.66
CA TRP A 152 -12.69 12.71 0.40
C TRP A 152 -11.20 13.12 0.44
N GLU A 153 -10.56 13.21 1.61
CA GLU A 153 -9.10 13.36 1.69
C GLU A 153 -8.36 12.08 1.25
N LEU A 154 -9.04 10.92 1.17
CA LEU A 154 -8.50 9.70 0.56
C LEU A 154 -8.49 9.76 -0.98
N ALA A 155 -9.31 10.61 -1.59
CA ALA A 155 -9.33 10.79 -3.05
C ALA A 155 -8.15 11.65 -3.55
N ARG A 156 -7.45 12.37 -2.67
CA ARG A 156 -6.24 13.12 -3.01
C ARG A 156 -5.06 12.15 -3.15
N PRO A 157 -4.40 12.07 -4.32
CA PRO A 157 -3.31 11.13 -4.55
C PRO A 157 -2.10 11.46 -3.66
N ARG A 158 -1.53 10.44 -3.01
CA ARG A 158 -0.37 10.57 -2.12
C ARG A 158 0.77 9.65 -2.57
N VAL A 159 1.96 10.22 -2.73
CA VAL A 159 3.18 9.45 -2.96
C VAL A 159 3.65 8.84 -1.63
N ILE A 160 3.75 7.51 -1.58
CA ILE A 160 4.24 6.76 -0.42
C ILE A 160 5.72 6.35 -0.60
N ALA A 161 6.23 6.42 -1.83
CA ALA A 161 7.63 6.13 -2.12
C ALA A 161 8.56 7.18 -1.49
N GLU A 162 9.31 6.77 -0.48
CA GLU A 162 10.30 7.61 0.19
C GLU A 162 11.50 7.90 -0.71
N ARG A 163 12.05 9.11 -0.63
CA ARG A 163 13.23 9.51 -1.41
C ARG A 163 14.56 9.12 -0.73
N HIS A 164 14.63 9.26 0.59
CA HIS A 164 15.85 9.06 1.39
C HIS A 164 15.61 8.37 2.75
N GLY A 165 14.36 8.18 3.18
CA GLY A 165 14.01 7.60 4.50
C GLY A 165 14.44 8.43 5.72
N THR A 166 14.82 9.69 5.53
CA THR A 166 15.25 10.62 6.60
C THR A 166 14.52 11.97 6.53
N ASP A 167 13.38 12.02 5.87
CA ASP A 167 12.55 13.21 5.70
C ASP A 167 11.97 13.69 7.04
N ALA A 168 11.59 12.75 7.92
CA ALA A 168 11.13 13.00 9.29
C ALA A 168 12.08 13.86 10.15
N ARG A 169 13.36 14.00 9.77
CA ARG A 169 14.34 14.84 10.49
C ARG A 169 14.17 16.34 10.25
N TYR A 170 13.45 16.74 9.21
CA TYR A 170 13.30 18.14 8.80
C TYR A 170 11.94 18.74 9.18
N TYR A 171 11.05 17.95 9.79
CA TYR A 171 9.70 18.37 10.14
C TYR A 171 9.67 18.91 11.58
N ASP A 172 9.33 20.18 11.72
CA ASP A 172 9.15 20.84 13.03
C ASP A 172 7.68 21.21 13.22
N TRP A 173 6.98 20.35 13.94
CA TRP A 173 5.54 20.43 14.20
C TRP A 173 5.13 21.56 15.15
N SER A 174 6.09 22.30 15.73
CA SER A 174 5.82 23.53 16.49
C SER A 174 5.33 24.67 15.59
N ASN A 175 5.89 24.79 14.38
CA ASN A 175 5.65 25.91 13.47
C ASN A 175 4.32 25.81 12.70
N GLY A 176 3.69 24.62 12.65
CA GLY A 176 2.39 24.39 12.03
C GLY A 176 2.33 23.16 11.12
N LEU A 177 1.32 23.13 10.25
CA LEU A 177 1.07 22.02 9.32
C LEU A 177 1.95 22.00 8.07
N ARG A 178 2.41 23.17 7.59
CA ARG A 178 3.23 23.26 6.37
C ARG A 178 4.66 22.88 6.70
N GLN A 179 5.12 21.75 6.17
CA GLN A 179 6.46 21.23 6.38
C GLN A 179 7.22 21.15 5.04
N PRO A 180 8.55 21.33 5.03
CA PRO A 180 9.34 21.36 3.79
C PRO A 180 9.35 19.98 3.11
N GLY A 181 8.84 19.90 1.89
CA GLY A 181 8.80 18.65 1.10
C GLY A 181 7.63 17.72 1.40
N LEU A 182 6.84 17.99 2.46
CA LEU A 182 5.61 17.25 2.75
C LEU A 182 4.40 17.99 2.15
N PRO A 183 3.57 17.36 1.29
CA PRO A 183 2.34 17.96 0.84
C PRO A 183 1.32 18.07 1.98
N LEU A 184 0.47 19.10 1.95
CA LEU A 184 -0.61 19.26 2.93
C LEU A 184 -1.57 18.05 2.85
N CYS A 185 -1.63 17.27 3.93
CA CYS A 185 -2.37 16.01 4.00
C CYS A 185 -2.79 15.67 5.43
N GLY A 186 -3.70 14.70 5.60
CA GLY A 186 -4.15 14.24 6.91
C GLY A 186 -3.04 13.82 7.88
N GLU A 187 -1.91 13.32 7.39
CA GLU A 187 -0.76 12.99 8.24
C GLU A 187 -0.17 14.24 8.93
N SER A 188 -0.10 15.38 8.22
CA SER A 188 0.34 16.64 8.85
C SER A 188 -0.58 17.08 10.00
N VAL A 189 -1.89 16.82 9.88
CA VAL A 189 -2.88 17.11 10.93
C VAL A 189 -2.68 16.20 12.13
N VAL A 190 -2.45 14.90 11.91
CA VAL A 190 -2.19 13.92 12.97
C VAL A 190 -0.91 14.25 13.72
N GLN A 191 0.19 14.56 13.03
CA GLN A 191 1.47 14.89 13.66
C GLN A 191 1.40 16.22 14.42
N ARG A 192 0.75 17.24 13.86
CA ARG A 192 0.45 18.51 14.56
C ARG A 192 -0.41 18.27 15.81
N GLN A 193 -1.45 17.44 15.72
CA GLN A 193 -2.29 17.06 16.86
C GLN A 193 -1.49 16.36 17.96
N MET A 194 -0.63 15.39 17.62
CA MET A 194 0.26 14.72 18.57
C MET A 194 1.20 15.71 19.26
N TRP A 195 1.87 16.57 18.48
CA TRP A 195 2.75 17.60 19.02
C TRP A 195 2.02 18.52 20.01
N LEU A 196 0.78 18.91 19.68
CA LEU A 196 -0.10 19.69 20.54
C LEU A 196 -0.54 18.96 21.81
N MET A 197 -0.73 17.64 21.76
CA MET A 197 -1.06 16.82 22.93
C MET A 197 0.12 16.64 23.89
N HIS A 198 1.36 16.57 23.40
CA HIS A 198 2.53 16.34 24.26
C HIS A 198 3.23 17.63 24.72
N ASN A 199 3.36 18.63 23.85
CA ASN A 199 4.27 19.78 24.05
C ASN A 199 3.56 21.12 24.29
N TYR A 200 2.29 21.26 23.92
CA TYR A 200 1.61 22.55 24.04
C TYR A 200 1.35 22.89 25.50
N ALA A 201 2.08 23.88 26.00
CA ALA A 201 1.59 24.72 27.09
C ALA A 201 0.69 25.80 26.45
N PRO A 202 -0.56 25.99 26.92
CA PRO A 202 -1.35 27.12 26.49
C PRO A 202 -0.59 28.41 26.81
N PRO A 203 -0.58 29.40 25.90
CA PRO A 203 -0.19 30.74 26.31
C PRO A 203 -1.04 31.09 27.53
N ALA A 204 -0.42 31.71 28.54
CA ALA A 204 -1.16 32.20 29.69
C ALA A 204 -2.38 32.97 29.16
N PRO A 205 -3.60 32.75 29.70
CA PRO A 205 -4.74 33.55 29.30
C PRO A 205 -4.31 35.02 29.42
N PRO A 206 -4.58 35.87 28.42
CA PRO A 206 -4.18 37.27 28.48
C PRO A 206 -4.67 37.79 29.82
N GLU A 207 -3.75 38.32 30.64
CA GLU A 207 -4.09 38.73 31.99
C GLU A 207 -5.28 39.67 31.87
N ALA A 208 -6.39 39.27 32.50
CA ALA A 208 -7.59 40.07 32.46
C ALA A 208 -7.28 41.32 33.26
N GLU A 209 -6.91 42.39 32.55
CA GLU A 209 -6.68 43.73 33.08
C GLU A 209 -7.88 44.08 33.96
N GLY A 210 -7.67 43.92 35.26
CA GLY A 210 -8.73 43.94 36.24
C GLY A 210 -8.93 45.37 36.68
N ASP A 211 -9.99 46.01 36.19
CA ASP A 211 -10.56 47.23 36.77
C ASP A 211 -11.11 46.92 38.18
N ALA A 212 -10.18 46.71 39.13
CA ALA A 212 -10.46 46.34 40.50
C ALA A 212 -10.62 47.60 41.38
N SER A 213 -11.79 48.24 41.26
CA SER A 213 -12.26 49.13 42.31
C SER A 213 -12.99 48.33 43.41
N SER A 214 -12.62 48.56 44.67
CA SER A 214 -13.30 48.21 45.93
C SER A 214 -12.72 47.06 46.78
N SER A 215 -11.99 47.49 47.82
CA SER A 215 -12.11 47.11 49.24
C SER A 215 -11.90 45.65 49.71
N ASP A 216 -10.80 45.50 50.48
CA ASP A 216 -10.73 44.90 51.82
C ASP A 216 -11.15 43.44 52.08
N VAL A 217 -10.17 42.59 52.47
CA VAL A 217 -10.06 41.94 53.80
C VAL A 217 -8.57 41.60 54.07
N GLU A 218 -8.14 41.70 55.33
CA GLU A 218 -6.74 41.61 55.76
C GLU A 218 -6.11 40.20 55.84
N ALA A 219 -4.78 40.23 55.77
CA ALA A 219 -3.76 39.20 55.97
C ALA A 219 -4.01 38.07 57.00
N GLN A 220 -3.62 36.85 56.61
CA GLN A 220 -2.84 35.92 57.45
C GLN A 220 -1.89 35.03 56.60
N GLY A 221 -0.65 34.83 57.08
CA GLY A 221 0.11 33.59 56.88
C GLY A 221 0.93 33.43 55.59
N GLU A 222 2.19 33.88 55.61
CA GLU A 222 3.21 33.37 54.69
C GLU A 222 3.36 31.84 54.86
N SER A 223 3.21 31.09 53.77
CA SER A 223 3.88 29.80 53.64
C SER A 223 4.50 29.71 52.25
N LEU A 224 5.84 29.66 52.24
CA LEU A 224 6.66 29.53 51.03
C LEU A 224 6.50 28.12 50.47
N VAL A 225 5.38 27.87 49.78
CA VAL A 225 5.20 26.67 48.97
C VAL A 225 5.96 26.89 47.68
N GLU A 226 7.19 26.39 47.66
CA GLU A 226 8.04 26.31 46.47
C GLU A 226 7.25 25.61 45.35
N SER A 227 6.77 26.40 44.39
CA SER A 227 5.93 25.91 43.31
C SER A 227 6.77 25.02 42.40
N LYS A 228 6.52 23.71 42.47
CA LYS A 228 7.05 22.75 41.49
C LYS A 228 6.86 23.34 40.09
N PRO A 229 7.88 23.28 39.21
CA PRO A 229 7.78 23.82 37.87
C PRO A 229 6.53 23.23 37.21
N SER A 230 5.62 24.10 36.79
CA SER A 230 4.31 23.72 36.31
C SER A 230 4.47 22.79 35.11
N GLU A 231 4.03 21.54 35.27
CA GLU A 231 4.01 20.58 34.16
C GLU A 231 3.25 21.21 32.98
N PRO A 232 3.75 21.08 31.73
CA PRO A 232 3.11 21.69 30.58
C PRO A 232 1.66 21.19 30.49
N ARG A 233 0.70 22.12 30.57
CA ARG A 233 -0.73 21.83 30.57
C ARG A 233 -1.17 21.32 29.19
N ARG A 234 -0.93 20.03 28.95
CA ARG A 234 -1.26 19.30 27.72
C ARG A 234 -2.70 19.58 27.27
N LEU A 235 -2.89 19.82 25.97
CA LEU A 235 -4.23 19.94 25.40
C LEU A 235 -4.96 18.60 25.45
N ASN A 236 -6.25 18.65 25.75
CA ASN A 236 -7.15 17.52 25.53
C ASN A 236 -7.13 17.15 24.02
N GLN A 237 -7.10 15.85 23.72
CA GLN A 237 -7.08 15.28 22.36
C GLN A 237 -8.10 15.94 21.41
N ALA A 238 -9.30 16.25 21.91
CA ALA A 238 -10.34 16.92 21.13
C ALA A 238 -10.01 18.40 20.79
N ALA A 239 -9.45 19.15 21.75
CA ALA A 239 -9.04 20.55 21.52
C ALA A 239 -7.83 20.63 20.58
N ALA A 240 -6.86 19.74 20.74
CA ALA A 240 -5.72 19.60 19.83
C ALA A 240 -6.19 19.23 18.40
N TYR A 241 -7.17 18.32 18.27
CA TYR A 241 -7.79 17.98 17.00
C TYR A 241 -8.45 19.19 16.34
N ASP A 242 -9.30 19.92 17.07
CA ASP A 242 -10.02 21.07 16.53
C ASP A 242 -9.10 22.21 16.09
N MET A 243 -7.99 22.42 16.78
CA MET A 243 -6.99 23.42 16.38
C MET A 243 -6.27 23.00 15.09
N ALA A 244 -5.70 21.79 15.04
CA ALA A 244 -5.03 21.28 13.85
C ALA A 244 -5.98 21.18 12.64
N ARG A 245 -7.25 20.82 12.86
CA ARG A 245 -8.30 20.75 11.83
C ARG A 245 -8.67 22.13 11.27
N LYS A 246 -8.75 23.17 12.10
CA LYS A 246 -8.99 24.55 11.66
C LYS A 246 -7.79 25.11 10.88
N GLU A 247 -6.56 24.88 11.35
CA GLU A 247 -5.34 25.19 10.60
C GLU A 247 -5.38 24.53 9.21
N PHE A 248 -5.79 23.26 9.14
CA PHE A 248 -5.86 22.49 7.89
C PHE A 248 -6.90 23.05 6.91
N TYR A 249 -8.11 23.35 7.38
CA TYR A 249 -9.16 23.96 6.54
C TYR A 249 -8.74 25.32 5.98
N ALA A 250 -8.11 26.17 6.79
CA ALA A 250 -7.63 27.48 6.34
C ALA A 250 -6.56 27.38 5.24
N LEU A 251 -5.71 26.34 5.29
CA LEU A 251 -4.72 26.06 4.24
C LEU A 251 -5.37 25.45 2.98
N ARG A 252 -6.29 24.49 3.12
CA ARG A 252 -7.04 23.91 1.99
C ARG A 252 -7.85 24.96 1.22
N GLN A 253 -8.57 25.82 1.94
CA GLN A 253 -9.31 26.92 1.33
C GLN A 253 -8.38 27.87 0.56
N ARG A 254 -7.17 28.13 1.08
CA ARG A 254 -6.17 28.94 0.40
C ARG A 254 -5.68 28.28 -0.90
N GLU A 255 -5.34 26.99 -0.86
CA GLU A 255 -4.94 26.21 -2.06
C GLU A 255 -6.01 26.30 -3.17
N GLU A 256 -7.29 26.13 -2.82
CA GLU A 256 -8.40 26.17 -3.79
C GLU A 256 -8.64 27.56 -4.38
N VAL A 257 -8.57 28.61 -3.54
CA VAL A 257 -8.70 30.01 -3.98
C VAL A 257 -7.52 30.41 -4.86
N GLU A 258 -6.30 30.01 -4.49
CA GLU A 258 -5.07 30.28 -5.24
C GLU A 258 -5.13 29.68 -6.66
N VAL A 259 -5.47 28.40 -6.80
CA VAL A 259 -5.61 27.75 -8.12
C VAL A 259 -6.69 28.42 -8.98
N ARG A 260 -7.80 28.87 -8.38
CA ARG A 260 -8.85 29.61 -9.11
C ARG A 260 -8.35 30.96 -9.61
N ILE A 261 -7.71 31.75 -8.75
CA ILE A 261 -7.18 33.08 -9.09
C ILE A 261 -6.09 32.96 -10.16
N GLN A 262 -5.13 32.04 -10.01
CA GLN A 262 -4.07 31.79 -10.99
C GLN A 262 -4.64 31.50 -12.39
N ARG A 263 -5.74 30.75 -12.49
CA ARG A 263 -6.40 30.45 -13.77
C ARG A 263 -7.12 31.68 -14.36
N GLU A 264 -7.70 32.52 -13.52
CA GLU A 264 -8.35 33.77 -13.92
C GLU A 264 -7.31 34.80 -14.42
N GLU A 265 -6.28 35.07 -13.62
CA GLU A 265 -5.15 35.94 -13.98
C GLU A 265 -4.48 35.49 -15.28
N SER A 266 -4.22 34.18 -15.41
CA SER A 266 -3.67 33.60 -16.65
C SER A 266 -4.53 33.91 -17.87
N ARG A 267 -5.86 33.83 -17.76
CA ARG A 267 -6.78 34.18 -18.86
C ARG A 267 -6.78 35.67 -19.16
N MET A 268 -6.72 36.51 -18.14
CA MET A 268 -6.67 37.98 -18.30
C MET A 268 -5.40 38.45 -19.03
N VAL A 269 -4.28 37.73 -18.90
CA VAL A 269 -3.05 37.98 -19.67
C VAL A 269 -2.99 37.23 -21.03
N GLY A 270 -4.10 36.62 -21.46
CA GLY A 270 -4.20 35.93 -22.77
C GLY A 270 -3.72 34.48 -22.77
N GLY A 271 -3.44 33.89 -21.61
CA GLY A 271 -3.09 32.48 -21.46
C GLY A 271 -4.25 31.54 -21.79
N THR A 272 -4.06 30.71 -22.82
CA THR A 272 -5.02 29.68 -23.25
C THR A 272 -4.77 28.35 -22.54
N PHE A 273 -5.84 27.62 -22.24
CA PHE A 273 -5.79 26.28 -21.65
C PHE A 273 -6.38 25.26 -22.62
N GLY A 274 -5.89 24.01 -22.56
CA GLY A 274 -6.55 22.89 -23.23
C GLY A 274 -7.86 22.48 -22.56
N HIS A 275 -8.40 21.34 -23.00
CA HIS A 275 -9.65 20.75 -22.48
C HIS A 275 -9.68 20.72 -20.94
N SER A 276 -10.84 21.04 -20.37
CA SER A 276 -11.02 20.96 -18.92
C SER A 276 -11.11 19.52 -18.42
N GLN A 277 -10.89 19.27 -17.13
CA GLN A 277 -11.07 17.93 -16.55
C GLN A 277 -12.52 17.42 -16.67
N LEU A 278 -13.51 18.34 -16.66
CA LEU A 278 -14.93 18.02 -16.87
C LEU A 278 -15.17 17.50 -18.29
N GLU A 279 -14.72 18.27 -19.28
CA GLU A 279 -14.81 17.98 -20.72
C GLU A 279 -14.03 16.70 -21.10
N ALA A 280 -12.84 16.51 -20.54
CA ALA A 280 -12.09 15.26 -20.69
C ALA A 280 -12.80 14.06 -20.05
N GLY A 281 -13.59 14.27 -18.99
CA GLY A 281 -14.48 13.27 -18.40
C GLY A 281 -15.64 12.92 -19.33
N GLU A 282 -16.36 13.93 -19.83
CA GLU A 282 -17.45 13.81 -20.79
C GLU A 282 -17.03 13.03 -22.05
N MET A 283 -15.85 13.32 -22.63
CA MET A 283 -15.30 12.57 -23.76
C MET A 283 -15.01 11.08 -23.45
N LEU A 284 -14.65 10.74 -22.20
CA LEU A 284 -14.45 9.35 -21.78
C LEU A 284 -15.80 8.63 -21.56
N GLU A 285 -16.78 9.34 -21.00
CA GLU A 285 -18.14 8.85 -20.81
C GLU A 285 -18.82 8.59 -22.17
N ASP A 286 -18.72 9.50 -23.13
CA ASP A 286 -19.21 9.32 -24.51
C ASP A 286 -18.62 8.07 -25.17
N ARG A 287 -17.30 7.86 -25.01
CA ARG A 287 -16.62 6.67 -25.56
C ARG A 287 -17.10 5.38 -24.90
N ALA A 288 -17.33 5.40 -23.58
CA ALA A 288 -17.88 4.26 -22.85
C ALA A 288 -19.34 4.01 -23.26
N TYR A 289 -20.15 5.06 -23.36
CA TYR A 289 -21.56 5.01 -23.78
C TYR A 289 -21.69 4.48 -25.21
N ALA A 290 -20.91 4.96 -26.17
CA ALA A 290 -20.91 4.45 -27.54
C ALA A 290 -20.53 2.96 -27.62
N THR A 291 -19.67 2.49 -26.71
CA THR A 291 -19.32 1.07 -26.58
C THR A 291 -20.49 0.26 -25.99
N TRP A 292 -21.13 0.79 -24.95
CA TRP A 292 -22.33 0.20 -24.34
C TRP A 292 -23.51 0.14 -25.31
N VAL A 293 -23.78 1.18 -26.10
CA VAL A 293 -24.87 1.21 -27.10
C VAL A 293 -24.70 0.08 -28.13
N LYS A 294 -23.48 -0.18 -28.60
CA LYS A 294 -23.20 -1.29 -29.54
C LYS A 294 -23.50 -2.65 -28.89
N TRP A 295 -23.09 -2.85 -27.64
CA TRP A 295 -23.39 -4.06 -26.86
C TRP A 295 -24.90 -4.22 -26.59
N ALA A 296 -25.57 -3.16 -26.18
CA ALA A 296 -26.99 -3.15 -25.85
C ALA A 296 -27.86 -3.47 -27.08
N ARG A 297 -27.56 -2.87 -28.24
CA ARG A 297 -28.23 -3.19 -29.50
C ARG A 297 -28.11 -4.66 -29.86
N LYS A 298 -26.87 -5.20 -29.85
CA LYS A 298 -26.63 -6.62 -30.12
C LYS A 298 -27.36 -7.54 -29.14
N ASN A 299 -27.46 -7.18 -27.86
CA ASN A 299 -28.21 -7.97 -26.89
C ASN A 299 -29.72 -7.90 -27.11
N VAL A 300 -30.27 -6.73 -27.45
CA VAL A 300 -31.68 -6.59 -27.81
C VAL A 300 -32.00 -7.42 -29.06
N GLU A 301 -31.11 -7.44 -30.06
CA GLU A 301 -31.21 -8.32 -31.23
C GLU A 301 -31.16 -9.80 -30.82
N ASN A 302 -30.18 -10.23 -30.02
CA ASN A 302 -30.11 -11.60 -29.50
C ASN A 302 -31.37 -12.01 -28.73
N ILE A 303 -31.90 -11.14 -27.85
CA ILE A 303 -33.13 -11.39 -27.08
C ILE A 303 -34.34 -11.52 -28.01
N LYS A 304 -34.42 -10.73 -29.09
CA LYS A 304 -35.46 -10.90 -30.12
C LYS A 304 -35.33 -12.25 -30.83
N VAL A 305 -34.14 -12.60 -31.30
CA VAL A 305 -33.87 -13.89 -31.95
C VAL A 305 -34.18 -15.07 -31.01
N GLU A 306 -33.84 -14.98 -29.72
CA GLU A 306 -34.22 -15.99 -28.73
C GLU A 306 -35.73 -16.06 -28.50
N ARG A 307 -36.45 -14.93 -28.49
CA ARG A 307 -37.91 -14.90 -28.37
C ARG A 307 -38.58 -15.50 -29.61
N GLU A 308 -38.10 -15.16 -30.80
CA GLU A 308 -38.56 -15.70 -32.08
C GLU A 308 -38.28 -17.21 -32.17
N ALA A 309 -37.08 -17.66 -31.76
CA ALA A 309 -36.74 -19.07 -31.66
C ALA A 309 -37.67 -19.81 -30.67
N ARG A 310 -37.91 -19.25 -29.47
CA ARG A 310 -38.84 -19.84 -28.49
C ARG A 310 -40.29 -19.87 -29.01
N ALA A 311 -40.77 -18.81 -29.65
CA ALA A 311 -42.10 -18.76 -30.25
C ALA A 311 -42.24 -19.78 -31.39
N SER A 312 -41.24 -19.88 -32.27
CA SER A 312 -41.21 -20.89 -33.35
C SER A 312 -41.08 -22.33 -32.84
N SER A 313 -40.46 -22.51 -31.67
CA SER A 313 -40.37 -23.79 -30.96
C SER A 313 -41.66 -24.15 -30.21
N ASN A 314 -42.62 -23.22 -30.08
CA ASN A 314 -43.85 -23.40 -29.33
C ASN A 314 -45.10 -23.36 -30.23
N VAL A 315 -45.11 -24.26 -31.21
CA VAL A 315 -46.32 -24.80 -31.86
C VAL A 315 -46.46 -26.20 -31.24
N VAL A 316 -47.38 -26.49 -30.32
CA VAL A 316 -48.84 -26.24 -30.35
C VAL A 316 -49.39 -25.91 -28.94
N VAL A 317 -50.60 -25.35 -28.93
CA VAL A 317 -51.64 -25.25 -27.86
C VAL A 317 -51.74 -23.88 -27.18
N ASP A 318 -52.91 -23.26 -27.38
CA ASP A 318 -53.45 -22.06 -26.72
C ASP A 318 -53.34 -22.17 -25.17
N ASP A 319 -53.08 -21.13 -24.40
CA ASP A 319 -54.01 -20.02 -24.15
C ASP A 319 -53.37 -18.86 -23.36
N GLU A 320 -54.04 -17.70 -23.41
CA GLU A 320 -53.98 -16.51 -22.52
C GLU A 320 -52.66 -15.75 -22.20
N VAL A 321 -52.85 -14.43 -22.03
CA VAL A 321 -51.84 -13.40 -21.70
C VAL A 321 -51.73 -13.22 -20.19
N PRO A 322 -50.51 -13.04 -19.65
CA PRO A 322 -50.30 -11.90 -18.75
C PRO A 322 -49.09 -11.04 -19.16
N GLU A 323 -49.28 -9.72 -19.12
CA GLU A 323 -48.16 -8.77 -19.01
C GLU A 323 -47.58 -8.80 -17.58
N ASP A 324 -46.46 -8.09 -17.39
CA ASP A 324 -45.69 -7.86 -16.15
C ASP A 324 -44.53 -8.83 -15.83
N ALA A 325 -43.34 -8.44 -16.28
CA ALA A 325 -42.06 -8.88 -15.73
C ALA A 325 -41.03 -7.73 -15.75
N SER A 326 -41.22 -6.73 -14.88
CA SER A 326 -40.25 -5.68 -14.60
C SER A 326 -38.99 -6.27 -13.96
N THR A 327 -38.01 -6.63 -14.78
CA THR A 327 -36.77 -7.26 -14.31
C THR A 327 -35.87 -6.21 -13.67
N ASN A 328 -35.77 -6.25 -12.33
CA ASN A 328 -35.01 -5.30 -11.51
C ASN A 328 -33.52 -5.24 -11.96
N PRO A 329 -32.95 -4.06 -12.26
CA PRO A 329 -31.56 -3.94 -12.71
C PRO A 329 -30.49 -4.36 -11.68
N GLU A 330 -30.83 -4.59 -10.41
CA GLU A 330 -29.85 -4.93 -9.36
C GLU A 330 -29.16 -6.30 -9.51
N GLU A 331 -29.78 -7.31 -10.13
CA GLU A 331 -29.16 -8.65 -10.22
C GLU A 331 -27.89 -8.68 -11.09
N PHE A 332 -27.74 -7.76 -12.05
CA PHE A 332 -26.63 -7.80 -13.01
C PHE A 332 -25.26 -7.49 -12.39
N LEU A 333 -25.19 -6.68 -11.33
CA LEU A 333 -23.93 -6.31 -10.69
C LEU A 333 -23.29 -7.45 -9.88
N LYS A 334 -24.10 -8.43 -9.44
CA LYS A 334 -23.64 -9.53 -8.57
C LYS A 334 -22.97 -10.68 -9.33
N GLY A 335 -23.16 -10.77 -10.64
CA GLY A 335 -22.74 -11.92 -11.45
C GLY A 335 -21.36 -11.84 -12.11
N LYS A 336 -20.65 -10.70 -12.04
CA LYS A 336 -19.38 -10.50 -12.78
C LYS A 336 -18.17 -10.00 -11.98
N PHE A 337 -18.36 -9.53 -10.75
CA PHE A 337 -17.24 -9.32 -9.83
C PHE A 337 -17.12 -10.56 -8.95
N GLY A 338 -16.14 -11.41 -9.27
CA GLY A 338 -15.92 -12.65 -8.54
C GLY A 338 -15.54 -12.38 -7.08
N ASP A 339 -16.38 -12.86 -6.17
CA ASP A 339 -16.04 -13.00 -4.76
C ASP A 339 -14.79 -13.89 -4.64
N ASN A 340 -13.74 -13.34 -4.07
CA ASN A 340 -12.43 -13.97 -4.04
C ASN A 340 -11.86 -13.89 -2.61
N GLY A 341 -12.44 -14.64 -1.67
CA GLY A 341 -11.71 -14.91 -0.43
C GLY A 341 -12.40 -15.35 0.87
N GLU A 342 -13.60 -15.95 0.90
CA GLU A 342 -14.06 -16.64 2.13
C GLU A 342 -13.91 -18.18 2.07
N ALA A 343 -12.79 -18.65 2.61
CA ALA A 343 -12.48 -20.08 2.72
C ALA A 343 -13.34 -20.78 3.79
N LYS A 344 -14.38 -21.47 3.33
CA LYS A 344 -15.29 -22.29 4.12
C LYS A 344 -14.53 -23.38 4.90
N ARG A 345 -14.55 -23.32 6.23
CA ARG A 345 -14.10 -24.43 7.09
C ARG A 345 -15.22 -25.46 7.24
N GLU A 346 -15.08 -26.63 6.63
CA GLU A 346 -15.97 -27.75 6.89
C GLU A 346 -15.65 -28.42 8.24
N GLY A 347 -16.71 -28.77 8.99
CA GLY A 347 -16.63 -29.48 10.26
C GLY A 347 -16.68 -31.00 10.08
N GLN A 348 -15.91 -31.73 10.89
CA GLN A 348 -15.85 -33.20 10.88
C GLN A 348 -16.74 -33.79 11.99
N LYS A 349 -17.40 -34.93 11.70
CA LYS A 349 -18.42 -35.61 12.53
C LYS A 349 -17.91 -36.22 13.85
N VAL A 350 -18.68 -36.03 14.93
CA VAL A 350 -19.02 -36.96 16.06
C VAL A 350 -20.42 -36.54 16.57
N GLY A 351 -21.37 -37.36 17.07
CA GLY A 351 -21.43 -38.81 17.33
C GLY A 351 -22.88 -39.31 17.54
N LYS A 352 -23.18 -40.01 18.66
CA LYS A 352 -24.53 -40.47 19.10
C LYS A 352 -24.77 -40.16 20.60
N GLY A 353 -26.02 -39.96 21.02
CA GLY A 353 -26.46 -40.09 22.42
C GLY A 353 -27.81 -39.39 22.72
N PRO A 354 -28.85 -40.06 23.29
CA PRO A 354 -30.21 -39.49 23.40
C PRO A 354 -30.57 -38.93 24.79
N GLY A 355 -31.56 -38.03 24.83
CA GLY A 355 -32.20 -37.50 26.05
C GLY A 355 -33.63 -37.02 25.76
N GLN A 356 -34.56 -37.25 26.69
CA GLN A 356 -36.01 -37.07 26.52
C GLN A 356 -36.49 -35.65 26.87
N GLY A 357 -37.67 -35.24 26.38
CA GLY A 357 -38.33 -34.02 26.85
C GLY A 357 -39.51 -33.53 26.00
N THR A 358 -40.71 -34.05 26.24
CA THR A 358 -41.99 -33.44 25.81
C THR A 358 -42.27 -32.17 26.65
N PRO A 359 -43.08 -31.19 26.19
CA PRO A 359 -44.54 -31.32 26.42
C PRO A 359 -45.50 -30.62 25.42
N THR A 360 -46.68 -31.24 25.28
CA THR A 360 -48.06 -30.70 25.08
C THR A 360 -48.42 -29.54 24.15
N SER A 361 -49.53 -29.78 23.43
CA SER A 361 -50.36 -28.87 22.62
C SER A 361 -51.37 -27.99 23.39
N ALA A 362 -51.64 -26.78 22.89
CA ALA A 362 -52.95 -26.09 22.82
C ALA A 362 -52.78 -24.91 21.83
N THR A 363 -53.56 -24.67 20.76
CA THR A 363 -55.03 -24.62 20.50
C THR A 363 -55.63 -23.21 20.71
N SER A 364 -56.46 -22.77 19.74
CA SER A 364 -57.10 -21.44 19.56
C SER A 364 -56.16 -20.30 19.13
N ALA A 365 -56.36 -19.54 18.03
CA ALA A 365 -57.53 -19.17 17.21
C ALA A 365 -58.42 -18.04 17.78
N VAL A 366 -58.91 -17.18 16.86
CA VAL A 366 -59.63 -15.91 17.07
C VAL A 366 -58.71 -14.76 17.57
N GLY A 367 -58.69 -13.55 17.02
CA GLY A 367 -59.40 -13.02 15.85
C GLY A 367 -59.96 -11.61 16.08
N LEU A 368 -59.30 -10.59 15.53
CA LEU A 368 -59.82 -9.30 15.06
C LEU A 368 -58.68 -8.53 14.36
#